data_AF-A0A524ML63-F1
#
_entry.id   AF-A0A524ML63-F1
#
_cell.length_a   1.000
_cell.length_b   1.000
_cell.length_c   1.000
_cell.angle_alpha   90.00
_cell.angle_beta   90.00
_cell.angle_gamma   90.00
#
_symmetry.space_group_name_H-M   'P 1'
#
loop_
_entity.id
_entity.type
_entity.pdbx_description
1 polymer ?
#
loop_
_entity_poly.entity_id
_entity_poly.type
_entity_poly.pdbx_seq_one_letter_code
_entity_poly.pdbx_strand_id
1 'polypeptide(L)'
;VMSMVTMLASALIRTVGLGSVDKFFGALFGFARGLLVVLLLVLSAGLTTLPQEPFWRKALLSKPLETGVIMIIPWLPWDLSRRVNYGN
;
A
#
# COMPACT_ATOMS: atom_id res chain seq x y z
N VAL A 1 -12.66 20.50 -41.21
CA VAL A 1 -11.56 19.49 -41.16
C VAL A 1 -11.06 19.24 -39.74
N MET A 2 -10.55 20.24 -39.02
CA MET A 2 -10.09 20.07 -37.62
C MET A 2 -11.17 19.51 -36.67
N SER A 3 -12.43 19.95 -36.83
CA SER A 3 -13.58 19.44 -36.06
C SER A 3 -13.87 17.94 -36.29
N MET A 4 -13.62 17.42 -37.49
CA MET A 4 -13.82 16.00 -37.78
C MET A 4 -12.73 15.15 -37.15
N VAL A 5 -11.48 15.64 -37.16
CA VAL A 5 -10.35 14.97 -36.52
C VAL A 5 -10.54 14.91 -35.00
N THR A 6 -10.97 16.01 -34.37
CA THR A 6 -11.24 16.02 -32.92
C THR A 6 -12.43 15.14 -32.54
N MET A 7 -13.48 15.05 -33.36
CA MET A 7 -14.58 14.12 -33.12
C MET A 7 -14.14 12.65 -33.18
N LEU A 8 -13.33 12.27 -34.18
CA LEU A 8 -12.81 10.91 -34.31
C LEU A 8 -11.85 10.55 -33.16
N ALA A 9 -10.97 11.48 -32.79
CA ALA A 9 -10.08 11.31 -31.64
C ALA A 9 -10.88 11.21 -30.33
N SER A 10 -11.89 12.06 -30.13
CA SER A 10 -12.74 12.01 -28.94
C SER A 10 -13.59 10.75 -28.88
N ALA A 11 -14.05 10.22 -30.01
CA ALA A 11 -14.77 8.96 -30.09
C ALA A 11 -13.84 7.78 -29.72
N LEU A 12 -12.61 7.76 -30.22
CA LEU A 12 -11.58 6.77 -29.86
C LEU A 12 -11.22 6.84 -28.36
N ILE A 13 -11.04 8.04 -27.82
CA ILE A 13 -10.77 8.23 -26.38
C ILE A 13 -11.91 7.70 -25.52
N ARG A 14 -13.15 7.91 -25.96
CA ARG A 14 -14.35 7.47 -25.25
C ARG A 14 -14.56 5.96 -25.35
N THR A 15 -14.16 5.32 -26.45
CA THR A 15 -14.20 3.85 -26.60
C THR A 15 -13.02 3.14 -25.95
N VAL A 16 -11.86 3.79 -25.81
CA VAL A 16 -10.69 3.29 -25.05
C VAL A 16 -10.96 3.25 -23.54
N GLY A 17 -12.04 3.87 -23.05
CA GLY A 17 -12.50 3.68 -21.68
C GLY A 17 -11.60 4.38 -20.65
N LEU A 18 -11.25 5.65 -20.89
CA LEU A 18 -10.50 6.45 -19.91
C LEU A 18 -11.10 6.43 -18.50
N GLY A 19 -12.42 6.35 -18.36
CA GLY A 19 -13.07 6.22 -17.05
C GLY A 19 -12.71 4.92 -16.29
N SER A 20 -12.33 3.84 -16.98
CA SER A 20 -11.82 2.61 -16.36
C SER A 20 -10.37 2.79 -15.88
N VAL A 21 -9.57 3.59 -16.60
CA VAL A 21 -8.21 3.96 -16.20
C VAL A 21 -8.26 4.85 -14.96
N ASP A 22 -9.13 5.87 -14.94
CA ASP A 22 -9.34 6.73 -13.77
C ASP A 22 -9.76 5.91 -12.53
N LYS A 23 -10.64 4.92 -12.72
CA LYS A 23 -11.02 3.97 -11.66
C LYS A 23 -9.87 3.06 -11.22
N PHE A 24 -9.04 2.59 -12.14
CA PHE A 24 -7.87 1.78 -11.82
C PHE A 24 -6.86 2.56 -10.98
N PHE A 25 -6.56 3.81 -11.35
CA PHE A 25 -5.70 4.69 -10.55
C PHE A 25 -6.32 4.98 -9.18
N GLY A 26 -7.63 5.20 -9.11
CA GLY A 26 -8.35 5.33 -7.84
C GLY A 26 -8.25 4.08 -6.96
N ALA A 27 -8.40 2.89 -7.53
CA ALA A 27 -8.28 1.62 -6.83
C ALA A 27 -6.84 1.35 -6.37
N LEU A 28 -5.85 1.63 -7.21
CA LEU A 28 -4.44 1.50 -6.88
C LEU A 28 -4.04 2.46 -5.76
N PHE A 29 -4.49 3.71 -5.82
CA PHE A 29 -4.28 4.69 -4.76
C PHE A 29 -4.96 4.27 -3.45
N GLY A 30 -6.21 3.78 -3.53
CA GLY A 30 -6.94 3.24 -2.38
C GLY A 30 -6.25 2.03 -1.77
N PHE A 31 -5.74 1.11 -2.59
CA PHE A 31 -4.98 -0.04 -2.15
C PHE A 31 -3.67 0.35 -1.48
N ALA A 32 -2.90 1.26 -2.09
CA ALA A 32 -1.67 1.78 -1.51
C ALA A 32 -1.93 2.46 -0.15
N ARG A 33 -3.00 3.26 -0.05
CA ARG A 33 -3.42 3.88 1.21
C ARG A 33 -3.84 2.85 2.24
N GLY A 34 -4.59 1.83 1.85
CA GLY A 34 -4.99 0.73 2.72
C GLY A 34 -3.77 -0.04 3.25
N LEU A 35 -2.82 -0.34 2.36
CA LEU A 35 -1.57 -0.99 2.71
C LEU A 35 -0.77 -0.15 3.71
N LEU A 36 -0.67 1.16 3.49
CA LEU A 36 -0.01 2.07 4.44
C LEU A 36 -0.65 2.03 5.83
N VAL A 37 -1.99 2.02 5.92
CA VAL A 37 -2.69 1.91 7.21
C VAL A 37 -2.37 0.56 7.89
N VAL A 38 -2.37 -0.54 7.14
CA VAL A 38 -2.02 -1.87 7.68
C VAL A 38 -0.58 -1.91 8.17
N LEU A 39 0.36 -1.33 7.42
CA LEU A 39 1.76 -1.25 7.82
C LEU A 39 1.94 -0.44 9.11
N LEU A 40 1.20 0.66 9.27
CA LEU A 40 1.21 1.43 10.53
C LEU A 40 0.66 0.62 11.72
N LEU A 41 -0.36 -0.20 11.50
CA LEU A 41 -0.89 -1.10 12.54
C LEU A 41 0.14 -2.18 12.92
N VAL A 42 0.82 -2.77 11.94
CA VAL A 42 1.87 -3.79 12.16
C VAL A 42 3.11 -3.18 12.83
N LEU A 43 3.45 -1.94 12.46
CA LEU A 43 4.49 -1.15 13.13
C LEU A 43 4.13 -0.92 14.60
N SER A 44 2.88 -0.53 14.87
CA SER A 44 2.38 -0.33 16.23
C SER A 44 2.38 -1.64 17.03
N ALA A 45 2.01 -2.76 16.38
CA ALA A 45 2.12 -4.09 16.98
C ALA A 45 3.58 -4.47 17.27
N GLY A 46 4.53 -4.05 16.43
CA GLY A 46 5.98 -4.20 16.65
C GLY A 46 6.53 -3.50 17.89
N LEU A 47 5.79 -2.51 18.43
CA LEU A 47 6.11 -1.85 19.71
C LEU A 47 5.55 -2.63 20.91
N THR A 48 4.87 -3.75 20.68
CA THR A 48 4.25 -4.62 21.70
C THR A 48 4.78 -6.04 21.61
N THR A 49 4.31 -6.94 22.48
CA THR A 49 4.67 -8.36 22.46
C THR A 49 3.85 -9.20 21.46
N LEU A 50 2.88 -8.60 20.75
CA LEU A 50 2.04 -9.29 19.75
C LEU A 50 2.83 -10.07 18.68
N PRO A 51 3.97 -9.59 18.14
CA PRO A 51 4.72 -10.32 17.11
C PRO A 51 5.32 -11.64 17.60
N GLN A 52 5.47 -11.81 18.91
CA GLN A 52 6.06 -13.01 19.51
C GLN A 52 5.04 -14.14 19.67
N GLU A 53 3.74 -13.83 19.58
CA GLU A 53 2.68 -14.80 19.81
C GLU A 53 2.56 -15.83 18.67
N PRO A 54 2.21 -17.10 18.97
CA PRO A 54 2.13 -18.15 17.97
C PRO A 54 1.08 -17.86 16.88
N PHE A 55 -0.03 -17.20 17.21
CA PHE A 55 -1.06 -16.86 16.23
C PHE A 55 -0.57 -15.82 15.22
N TRP A 56 0.29 -14.90 15.67
CA TRP A 56 0.89 -13.87 14.82
C TRP A 56 1.95 -14.49 13.90
N ARG A 57 2.89 -15.25 14.47
CA ARG A 57 3.96 -15.91 13.71
C ARG A 57 3.43 -16.93 12.69
N LYS A 58 2.31 -17.60 12.98
CA LYS A 58 1.67 -18.57 12.06
C LYS A 58 0.80 -17.93 10.98
N ALA A 59 0.51 -16.64 11.07
CA ALA A 59 -0.33 -15.97 10.07
C ALA A 59 0.39 -15.89 8.72
N LEU A 60 -0.34 -16.12 7.62
CA LEU A 60 0.22 -16.06 6.26
C LEU A 60 0.79 -14.68 5.91
N LEU A 61 0.21 -13.63 6.49
CA LEU A 61 0.56 -12.23 6.20
C LEU A 61 1.58 -11.62 7.18
N SER A 62 1.94 -12.29 8.27
CA SER A 62 2.85 -11.70 9.28
C SER A 62 4.22 -11.40 8.68
N LYS A 63 4.88 -12.40 8.10
CA LYS A 63 6.21 -12.26 7.48
C LYS A 63 6.29 -11.18 6.39
N PRO A 64 5.40 -11.12 5.38
CA PRO A 64 5.47 -10.06 4.37
C PRO A 64 5.16 -8.67 4.94
N LEU A 65 4.25 -8.54 5.91
CA LEU A 65 3.94 -7.25 6.53
C LEU A 65 5.08 -6.75 7.42
N GLU A 66 5.69 -7.61 8.23
CA GLU A 66 6.87 -7.30 9.03
C GLU A 66 8.04 -6.85 8.14
N THR A 67 8.27 -7.57 7.04
CA THR A 67 9.29 -7.21 6.05
C THR A 67 8.99 -5.84 5.42
N GLY A 68 7.73 -5.56 5.10
CA GLY A 68 7.30 -4.25 4.61
C GLY A 68 7.55 -3.13 5.63
N VAL A 69 7.31 -3.38 6.92
CA VAL A 69 7.63 -2.42 7.99
C VAL A 69 9.13 -2.20 8.12
N ILE A 70 9.95 -3.26 8.07
CA ILE A 70 11.41 -3.13 8.14
C ILE A 70 11.98 -2.23 7.04
N MET A 71 11.40 -2.23 5.84
CA MET A 71 11.80 -1.30 4.77
C MET A 71 11.48 0.17 5.09
N ILE A 72 10.50 0.42 5.96
CA ILE A 72 10.04 1.76 6.35
C ILE A 72 10.75 2.25 7.62
N ILE A 73 11.31 1.35 8.45
CA ILE A 73 12.10 1.70 9.65
C ILE A 73 13.19 2.77 9.38
N PRO A 74 13.95 2.77 8.26
CA PRO A 74 14.96 3.80 7.99
C PRO A 74 14.39 5.20 7.79
N TRP A 75 13.09 5.31 7.50
CA TRP A 75 12.38 6.58 7.32
C TRP A 75 11.67 7.04 8.60
N LEU A 76 11.68 6.20 9.63
CA LEU A 76 11.08 6.52 10.93
C LEU A 76 12.02 7.41 11.77
N PRO A 77 11.47 8.22 12.69
CA PRO A 77 12.26 8.92 13.71
C PRO A 77 13.09 7.92 14.53
N TRP A 78 14.33 8.30 14.83
CA TRP A 78 15.31 7.49 15.57
C TRP A 78 14.82 6.98 16.94
N ASP A 79 13.84 7.66 17.55
CA ASP A 79 13.24 7.26 18.83
C ASP A 79 12.33 6.02 18.73
N LEU A 80 11.66 5.82 17.57
CA LEU A 80 10.79 4.66 17.36
C LEU A 80 11.57 3.45 16.86
N SER A 81 12.58 3.65 16.01
CA SER A 81 13.34 2.54 15.42
C SER A 81 14.03 1.65 16.47
N ARG A 82 14.36 2.20 17.65
CA ARG A 82 14.96 1.45 18.77
C ARG A 82 13.96 0.64 19.60
N ARG A 83 12.66 0.94 19.50
CA ARG A 83 11.60 0.33 20.33
C ARG A 83 10.84 -0.78 19.62
N VAL A 84 10.94 -0.83 18.29
CA VAL A 84 10.30 -1.86 17.47
C VAL A 84 11.10 -3.15 17.61
N ASN A 85 10.47 -4.20 18.15
CA ASN A 85 11.08 -5.50 18.36
C ASN A 85 10.28 -6.59 17.64
N TYR A 86 10.74 -6.92 16.43
CA TYR A 86 10.37 -8.16 15.75
C TYR A 86 11.41 -9.18 16.17
N GLY A 87 11.07 -10.04 17.14
CA GLY A 87 12.00 -10.96 17.81
C GLY A 87 12.72 -11.88 16.82
N ASN A 88 13.90 -11.46 16.38
CA ASN A 88 14.78 -12.15 15.44
C ASN A 88 16.03 -12.65 16.17
#